data_AF-A0A5K1K0Z9-F1
#
_entry.id   AF-A0A5K1K0Z9-F1
#
_cell.length_a   1.000
_cell.length_b   1.000
_cell.length_c   1.000
_cell.angle_alpha   90.00
_cell.angle_beta   90.00
_cell.angle_gamma   90.00
#
_symmetry.space_group_name_H-M   'P 1'
#
loop_
_entity.id
_entity.type
_entity.pdbx_description
1 polymer ?
#
loop_
_entity_poly.entity_id
_entity_poly.type
_entity_poly.pdbx_seq_one_letter_code
_entity_poly.pdbx_strand_id
1 'polypeptide(L)'
;MPIRLSKEHIHALLSQPSAISEAHEKVIQTDVFIAGSGPIASTYARQIIDNHKTATVCMAEIGAQDSPVVGSHHKNTIKPVSRFLTFFPVNVIKGALQPVSVPPSDTYISTLGGNGWTPSLTDVLITEGRNPDQDPRVNLGATAVTRTVGGMATHWTCSCPMPHEEERVNNPIPRNELDSLLEKAKGLLNVHSDQYNDSIRNQVVRAELQKRFPRRGITDLPLGVERRKDNKCYVTWTGADTVLKDTVKDPRFRLLTETRVTKLMLNDLPGDEAICALVRDLRNDRDVIVVAKVCHSLNMLHMIPDLPTGYV
;
A
#
# COMPACT_ATOMS: atom_id res chain seq x y z
N MET A 1 -13.46 -19.04 2.98
CA MET A 1 -13.29 -19.71 1.67
C MET A 1 -12.17 -20.73 1.84
N PRO A 2 -12.40 -22.03 1.57
CA PRO A 2 -11.42 -23.05 1.95
C PRO A 2 -10.17 -22.97 1.06
N ILE A 3 -9.01 -23.04 1.72
CA ILE A 3 -7.69 -23.22 1.13
C ILE A 3 -7.72 -24.53 0.33
N ARG A 4 -7.56 -24.49 -1.01
CA ARG A 4 -7.68 -25.69 -1.86
C ARG A 4 -6.39 -26.49 -1.97
N LEU A 5 -5.24 -25.88 -1.70
CA LEU A 5 -3.95 -26.57 -1.61
C LEU A 5 -3.56 -26.75 -0.15
N SER A 6 -3.60 -27.99 0.34
CA SER A 6 -3.14 -28.32 1.69
C SER A 6 -1.61 -28.15 1.79
N LYS A 7 -1.08 -27.99 3.01
CA LYS A 7 0.37 -27.88 3.23
C LYS A 7 1.10 -29.08 2.63
N GLU A 8 0.53 -30.27 2.76
CA GLU A 8 1.10 -31.52 2.29
C GLU A 8 1.25 -31.54 0.77
N HIS A 9 0.26 -31.00 0.02
CA HIS A 9 0.36 -30.86 -1.43
C HIS A 9 1.46 -29.86 -1.84
N ILE A 10 1.65 -28.78 -1.08
CA ILE A 10 2.71 -27.80 -1.34
C ILE A 10 4.09 -28.42 -1.06
N HIS A 11 4.26 -29.13 0.06
CA HIS A 11 5.51 -29.84 0.35
C HIS A 11 5.80 -30.93 -0.68
N ALA A 12 4.79 -31.67 -1.16
CA ALA A 12 4.94 -32.66 -2.24
C ALA A 12 5.39 -32.02 -3.57
N LEU A 13 4.83 -30.86 -3.92
CA LEU A 13 5.25 -30.06 -5.08
C LEU A 13 6.69 -29.56 -4.97
N LEU A 14 7.12 -29.16 -3.77
CA LEU A 14 8.48 -28.67 -3.52
C LEU A 14 9.53 -29.80 -3.45
N SER A 15 9.14 -31.01 -3.05
CA SER A 15 10.04 -32.17 -2.91
C SER A 15 10.24 -32.99 -4.21
N GLN A 16 9.53 -32.65 -5.30
CA GLN A 16 9.72 -33.24 -6.62
C GLN A 16 10.11 -32.17 -7.67
N PRO A 17 11.42 -31.91 -7.88
CA PRO A 17 11.90 -30.88 -8.80
C PRO A 17 11.45 -31.09 -10.26
N SER A 18 11.23 -32.35 -10.67
CA SER A 18 10.75 -32.72 -12.01
C SER A 18 9.27 -32.38 -12.24
N ALA A 19 8.43 -32.41 -11.19
CA ALA A 19 7.02 -32.05 -11.28
C ALA A 19 6.80 -30.52 -11.40
N ILE A 20 7.75 -29.72 -10.91
CA ILE A 20 7.75 -28.25 -11.05
C ILE A 20 7.94 -27.84 -12.53
N SER A 21 8.70 -28.63 -13.30
CA SER A 21 8.93 -28.41 -14.73
C SER A 21 7.74 -28.80 -15.61
N GLU A 22 6.85 -29.69 -15.17
CA GLU A 22 5.62 -30.06 -15.91
C GLU A 22 4.42 -29.21 -15.47
N ALA A 23 4.45 -28.64 -14.27
CA ALA A 23 3.40 -27.77 -13.72
C ALA A 23 3.68 -26.27 -13.93
N HIS A 24 4.19 -25.88 -15.10
CA HIS A 24 4.53 -24.48 -15.44
C HIS A 24 3.41 -23.46 -15.18
N GLU A 25 2.13 -23.87 -15.15
CA GLU A 25 0.99 -23.00 -14.81
C GLU A 25 0.80 -22.76 -13.30
N LYS A 26 1.42 -23.56 -12.42
CA LYS A 26 1.17 -23.56 -10.96
C LYS A 26 2.35 -23.07 -10.11
N VAL A 27 3.55 -22.92 -10.69
CA VAL A 27 4.75 -22.50 -9.95
C VAL A 27 5.48 -21.38 -10.67
N ILE A 28 5.82 -20.32 -9.94
CA ILE A 28 6.60 -19.18 -10.38
C ILE A 28 7.92 -19.22 -9.64
N GLN A 29 9.03 -19.16 -10.39
CA GLN A 29 10.37 -19.02 -9.81
C GLN A 29 10.89 -17.59 -10.00
N THR A 30 11.44 -17.02 -8.95
CA THR A 30 12.06 -15.68 -8.96
C THR A 30 13.15 -15.60 -7.90
N ASP A 31 14.03 -14.60 -7.96
CA ASP A 31 15.00 -14.38 -6.88
C ASP A 31 14.35 -13.68 -5.69
N VAL A 32 13.54 -12.65 -5.95
CA VAL A 32 12.87 -11.88 -4.90
C VAL A 32 11.38 -11.78 -5.16
N PHE A 33 10.59 -12.14 -4.15
CA PHE A 33 9.14 -11.96 -4.15
C PHE A 33 8.73 -10.81 -3.22
N ILE A 34 7.90 -9.89 -3.72
CA ILE A 34 7.41 -8.71 -2.98
C ILE A 34 5.88 -8.73 -2.93
N ALA A 35 5.33 -8.74 -1.72
CA ALA A 35 3.89 -8.62 -1.50
C ALA A 35 3.45 -7.16 -1.36
N GLY A 36 2.59 -6.70 -2.26
CA GLY A 36 2.09 -5.33 -2.37
C GLY A 36 2.88 -4.49 -3.37
N SER A 37 2.22 -3.47 -3.94
CA SER A 37 2.78 -2.59 -4.97
C SER A 37 2.84 -1.11 -4.57
N GLY A 38 2.74 -0.83 -3.26
CA GLY A 38 2.85 0.52 -2.72
C GLY A 38 4.24 1.17 -2.96
N PRO A 39 4.43 2.44 -2.54
CA PRO A 39 5.68 3.17 -2.76
C PRO A 39 6.89 2.53 -2.06
N ILE A 40 6.66 1.84 -0.93
CA ILE A 40 7.72 1.12 -0.20
C ILE A 40 8.16 -0.12 -0.99
N ALA A 41 7.22 -0.97 -1.41
CA ALA A 41 7.49 -2.13 -2.24
C ALA A 41 8.14 -1.75 -3.58
N SER A 42 7.69 -0.64 -4.17
CA SER A 42 8.28 -0.03 -5.35
C SER A 42 9.74 0.36 -5.15
N THR A 43 10.09 0.85 -3.95
CA THR A 43 11.47 1.18 -3.60
C THR A 43 12.34 -0.08 -3.56
N TYR A 44 11.87 -1.16 -2.93
CA TYR A 44 12.58 -2.45 -2.95
C TYR A 44 12.81 -2.96 -4.37
N ALA A 45 11.76 -3.00 -5.18
CA ALA A 45 11.86 -3.49 -6.56
C ALA A 45 12.90 -2.70 -7.37
N ARG A 46 12.85 -1.36 -7.30
CA ARG A 46 13.82 -0.52 -8.00
C ARG A 46 15.25 -0.72 -7.48
N GLN A 47 15.45 -0.69 -6.16
CA GLN A 47 16.78 -0.86 -5.58
C GLN A 47 17.39 -2.21 -5.93
N ILE A 48 16.60 -3.29 -5.98
CA ILE A 48 17.10 -4.62 -6.33
C ILE A 48 17.49 -4.67 -7.81
N ILE A 49 16.62 -4.18 -8.70
CA ILE A 49 16.86 -4.19 -10.15
C ILE A 49 18.04 -3.30 -10.55
N ASP A 50 18.19 -2.14 -9.91
CA ASP A 50 19.27 -1.17 -10.17
C ASP A 50 20.63 -1.70 -9.64
N ASN A 51 20.66 -2.33 -8.46
CA ASN A 51 21.92 -2.77 -7.83
C ASN A 51 22.33 -4.21 -8.20
N HIS A 52 21.39 -5.08 -8.59
CA HIS A 52 21.67 -6.48 -8.92
C HIS A 52 21.31 -6.79 -10.37
N LYS A 53 22.33 -6.89 -11.24
CA LYS A 53 22.18 -7.07 -12.69
C LYS A 53 21.48 -8.37 -13.13
N THR A 54 21.48 -9.40 -12.28
CA THR A 54 20.95 -10.73 -12.61
C THR A 54 19.70 -11.09 -11.82
N ALA A 55 19.35 -10.33 -10.77
CA ALA A 55 18.22 -10.67 -9.92
C ALA A 55 16.90 -10.43 -10.65
N THR A 56 15.99 -11.38 -10.52
CA THR A 56 14.60 -11.29 -10.98
C THR A 56 13.69 -10.94 -9.81
N VAL A 57 12.70 -10.08 -10.08
CA VAL A 57 11.76 -9.59 -9.06
C VAL A 57 10.33 -9.86 -9.49
N CYS A 58 9.58 -10.57 -8.66
CA CYS A 58 8.14 -10.79 -8.83
C CYS A 58 7.38 -10.02 -7.73
N MET A 59 6.52 -9.10 -8.13
CA MET A 59 5.67 -8.33 -7.24
C MET A 59 4.22 -8.77 -7.41
N ALA A 60 3.48 -8.97 -6.31
CA ALA A 60 2.06 -9.31 -6.35
C ALA A 60 1.21 -8.25 -5.65
N GLU A 61 0.16 -7.80 -6.30
CA GLU A 61 -0.81 -6.84 -5.78
C GLU A 61 -2.21 -7.44 -5.82
N ILE A 62 -2.95 -7.32 -4.72
CA ILE A 62 -4.33 -7.82 -4.64
C ILE A 62 -5.28 -6.96 -5.48
N GLY A 63 -4.99 -5.67 -5.59
CA GLY A 63 -5.75 -4.74 -6.41
C GLY A 63 -5.49 -4.83 -7.91
N ALA A 64 -6.42 -4.28 -8.69
CA ALA A 64 -6.28 -4.10 -10.12
C ALA A 64 -5.43 -2.85 -10.44
N GLN A 65 -5.05 -2.72 -11.71
CA GLN A 65 -4.40 -1.52 -12.24
C GLN A 65 -5.46 -0.54 -12.75
N ASP A 66 -5.59 0.61 -12.07
CA ASP A 66 -6.62 1.61 -12.39
C ASP A 66 -6.23 2.62 -13.49
N SER A 67 -4.94 2.71 -13.83
CA SER A 67 -4.39 3.70 -14.78
C SER A 67 -3.52 3.01 -15.83
N PRO A 68 -3.46 3.50 -17.09
CA PRO A 68 -2.52 2.98 -18.09
C PRO A 68 -1.06 3.04 -17.63
N VAL A 69 -0.71 4.04 -16.80
CA VAL A 69 0.59 4.13 -16.15
C VAL A 69 0.51 3.40 -14.81
N VAL A 70 1.30 2.32 -14.68
CA VAL A 70 1.37 1.45 -13.50
C VAL A 70 1.66 2.26 -12.24
N GLY A 71 0.74 2.28 -11.28
CA GLY A 71 0.94 2.93 -9.98
C GLY A 71 0.86 4.47 -10.00
N SER A 72 0.32 5.07 -11.07
CA SER A 72 0.27 6.53 -11.20
C SER A 72 -0.80 7.17 -10.32
N HIS A 73 -0.52 8.39 -9.86
CA HIS A 73 -1.43 9.15 -9.03
C HIS A 73 -2.66 9.61 -9.81
N HIS A 74 -3.86 9.25 -9.32
CA HIS A 74 -5.14 9.56 -9.97
C HIS A 74 -5.42 11.06 -10.14
N LYS A 75 -4.70 11.92 -9.40
CA LYS A 75 -4.82 13.38 -9.47
C LYS A 75 -4.13 13.97 -10.70
N ASN A 76 -3.30 13.17 -11.38
CA ASN A 76 -2.59 13.55 -12.61
C ASN A 76 -3.51 13.54 -13.85
N THR A 77 -4.69 12.90 -13.76
CA THR A 77 -5.67 12.91 -14.84
C THR A 77 -6.27 14.31 -14.98
N ILE A 78 -6.13 14.92 -16.15
CA ILE A 78 -6.72 16.22 -16.45
C ILE A 78 -8.25 16.05 -16.54
N LYS A 79 -8.96 16.66 -15.59
CA LYS A 79 -10.42 16.78 -15.59
C LYS A 79 -10.82 18.27 -15.52
N PRO A 80 -11.99 18.67 -16.04
CA PRO A 80 -12.45 20.05 -15.95
C PRO A 80 -12.44 20.58 -14.51
N VAL A 81 -11.78 21.74 -14.31
CA VAL A 81 -11.37 22.28 -13.00
C VAL A 81 -12.53 22.49 -12.03
N SER A 82 -13.71 22.90 -12.50
CA SER A 82 -14.88 23.19 -11.66
C SER A 82 -15.38 22.00 -10.85
N ARG A 83 -15.10 20.77 -11.30
CA ARG A 83 -15.51 19.54 -10.61
C ARG A 83 -14.38 18.90 -9.80
N PHE A 84 -13.12 19.29 -10.01
CA PHE A 84 -11.95 18.58 -9.48
C PHE A 84 -11.72 18.75 -7.98
N LEU A 85 -11.91 19.97 -7.45
CA LEU A 85 -11.69 20.29 -6.03
C LEU A 85 -12.65 19.55 -5.08
N THR A 86 -13.84 19.17 -5.57
CA THR A 86 -14.79 18.35 -4.81
C THR A 86 -14.69 16.88 -5.18
N PHE A 87 -14.60 16.56 -6.48
CA PHE A 87 -14.70 15.17 -6.95
C PHE A 87 -13.53 14.29 -6.51
N PHE A 88 -12.30 14.80 -6.56
CA PHE A 88 -11.14 13.99 -6.19
C PHE A 88 -11.11 13.64 -4.70
N PRO A 89 -11.08 14.62 -3.76
CA PRO A 89 -11.03 14.30 -2.34
C PRO A 89 -12.31 13.63 -1.82
N VAL A 90 -13.47 13.90 -2.42
CA VAL A 90 -14.75 13.38 -1.89
C VAL A 90 -15.13 12.03 -2.50
N ASN A 91 -14.90 11.78 -3.78
CA ASN A 91 -15.40 10.55 -4.41
C ASN A 91 -14.29 9.55 -4.71
N VAL A 92 -13.16 10.01 -5.24
CA VAL A 92 -12.05 9.10 -5.58
C VAL A 92 -11.42 8.53 -4.31
N ILE A 93 -11.08 9.40 -3.35
CA ILE A 93 -10.48 8.95 -2.08
C ILE A 93 -11.48 8.08 -1.30
N LYS A 94 -12.74 8.51 -1.13
CA LYS A 94 -13.74 7.71 -0.40
C LYS A 94 -14.01 6.36 -1.07
N GLY A 95 -14.03 6.29 -2.40
CA GLY A 95 -14.20 5.03 -3.12
C GLY A 95 -12.99 4.09 -3.00
N ALA A 96 -11.79 4.63 -2.81
CA ALA A 96 -10.56 3.86 -2.66
C ALA A 96 -10.29 3.38 -1.21
N LEU A 97 -10.89 4.03 -0.21
CA LEU A 97 -10.69 3.71 1.21
C LEU A 97 -11.72 2.68 1.68
N GLN A 98 -11.25 1.46 1.94
CA GLN A 98 -12.06 0.36 2.47
C GLN A 98 -11.80 0.24 3.98
N PRO A 99 -12.81 0.47 4.85
CA PRO A 99 -12.66 0.36 6.29
C PRO A 99 -12.08 -0.99 6.72
N VAL A 100 -11.20 -0.99 7.72
CA VAL A 100 -10.55 -2.21 8.23
C VAL A 100 -11.45 -2.99 9.19
N SER A 101 -12.09 -2.30 10.13
CA SER A 101 -12.92 -2.92 11.17
C SER A 101 -14.12 -2.04 11.49
N VAL A 102 -15.31 -2.49 11.08
CA VAL A 102 -16.58 -1.79 11.32
C VAL A 102 -17.35 -2.54 12.41
N PRO A 103 -17.58 -1.95 13.60
CA PRO A 103 -18.29 -2.64 14.67
C PRO A 103 -19.78 -2.84 14.33
N PRO A 104 -20.50 -3.70 15.05
CA PRO A 104 -21.96 -3.78 14.99
C PRO A 104 -22.58 -2.42 15.30
N SER A 105 -23.65 -2.05 14.60
CA SER A 105 -24.43 -0.84 14.90
C SER A 105 -25.60 -1.19 15.79
N ASP A 106 -26.07 -0.18 16.53
CA ASP A 106 -27.42 -0.21 17.05
C ASP A 106 -28.42 -0.37 15.89
N THR A 107 -29.38 -1.25 16.09
CA THR A 107 -30.37 -1.66 15.08
C THR A 107 -31.77 -1.16 15.41
N TYR A 108 -31.93 -0.45 16.53
CA TYR A 108 -33.19 0.15 16.89
C TYR A 108 -33.54 1.33 15.97
N ILE A 109 -34.58 1.15 15.15
CA ILE A 109 -35.12 2.17 14.25
C ILE A 109 -36.59 2.40 14.63
N SER A 110 -36.84 3.46 15.42
CA SER A 110 -38.17 3.75 16.00
C SER A 110 -39.25 4.13 14.98
N THR A 111 -38.86 4.44 13.74
CA THR A 111 -39.75 4.84 12.64
C THR A 111 -40.00 3.71 11.64
N LEU A 112 -39.52 2.50 11.91
CA LEU A 112 -39.77 1.35 11.03
C LEU A 112 -41.29 1.04 11.04
N GLY A 113 -41.88 0.91 9.85
CA GLY A 113 -43.31 0.58 9.73
C GLY A 113 -43.64 -0.75 10.41
N GLY A 114 -44.84 -0.88 10.97
CA GLY A 114 -45.22 -2.00 11.86
C GLY A 114 -45.15 -3.41 11.24
N ASN A 115 -44.98 -3.52 9.92
CA ASN A 115 -44.79 -4.79 9.21
C ASN A 115 -43.32 -5.05 8.82
N GLY A 116 -42.40 -4.15 9.16
CA GLY A 116 -40.97 -4.31 8.91
C GLY A 116 -40.35 -5.29 9.89
N TRP A 117 -39.49 -6.18 9.39
CA TRP A 117 -38.72 -7.06 10.24
C TRP A 117 -37.71 -6.25 11.08
N THR A 118 -37.66 -6.50 12.38
CA THR A 118 -36.70 -5.91 13.31
C THR A 118 -36.04 -7.02 14.14
N PRO A 119 -34.73 -6.95 14.41
CA PRO A 119 -34.10 -7.84 15.38
C PRO A 119 -34.70 -7.61 16.79
N SER A 120 -34.58 -8.62 17.66
CA SER A 120 -34.99 -8.51 19.06
C SER A 120 -34.14 -7.47 19.78
N LEU A 121 -34.69 -6.82 20.82
CA LEU A 121 -33.97 -5.80 21.61
C LEU A 121 -32.72 -6.35 22.35
N THR A 122 -32.62 -7.66 22.50
CA THR A 122 -31.50 -8.36 23.13
C THR A 122 -30.43 -8.79 22.14
N ASP A 123 -30.72 -8.76 20.83
CA ASP A 123 -29.89 -9.33 19.81
C ASP A 123 -29.11 -8.23 19.07
N VAL A 124 -27.79 -8.40 18.96
CA VAL A 124 -26.96 -7.57 18.11
C VAL A 124 -27.00 -8.14 16.70
N LEU A 125 -27.67 -7.45 15.77
CA LEU A 125 -27.64 -7.85 14.37
C LEU A 125 -26.25 -7.57 13.78
N ILE A 126 -25.56 -8.66 13.40
CA ILE A 126 -24.31 -8.60 12.65
C ILE A 126 -24.67 -8.66 11.17
N THR A 127 -24.56 -7.53 10.48
CA THR A 127 -24.69 -7.47 9.02
C THR A 127 -23.36 -7.73 8.33
N GLU A 128 -23.40 -8.17 7.08
CA GLU A 128 -22.22 -8.38 6.24
C GLU A 128 -21.23 -7.20 6.30
N GLY A 129 -19.94 -7.53 6.42
CA GLY A 129 -18.85 -6.55 6.51
C GLY A 129 -18.62 -5.94 7.88
N ARG A 130 -19.33 -6.36 8.93
CA ARG A 130 -19.11 -5.93 10.31
C ARG A 130 -18.30 -6.95 11.11
N ASN A 131 -17.47 -6.46 12.02
CA ASN A 131 -16.63 -7.24 12.91
C ASN A 131 -17.27 -7.31 14.32
N PRO A 132 -17.83 -8.45 14.76
CA PRO A 132 -18.46 -8.57 16.08
C PRO A 132 -17.50 -8.41 17.25
N ASP A 133 -16.21 -8.70 17.04
CA ASP A 133 -15.19 -8.63 18.09
C ASP A 133 -14.68 -7.18 18.31
N GLN A 134 -15.12 -6.23 17.49
CA GLN A 134 -14.68 -4.86 17.57
C GLN A 134 -15.48 -4.05 18.61
N ASP A 135 -14.83 -3.69 19.72
CA ASP A 135 -15.36 -2.69 20.65
C ASP A 135 -15.29 -1.28 20.01
N PRO A 136 -16.42 -0.56 19.83
CA PRO A 136 -16.45 0.79 19.26
C PRO A 136 -15.63 1.82 20.04
N ARG A 137 -15.46 1.65 21.36
CA ARG A 137 -14.86 2.66 22.25
C ARG A 137 -13.34 2.76 22.10
N VAL A 138 -12.72 1.67 21.67
CA VAL A 138 -11.27 1.56 21.47
C VAL A 138 -10.91 1.34 20.00
N ASN A 139 -11.86 1.55 19.09
CA ASN A 139 -11.64 1.37 17.66
C ASN A 139 -10.98 2.60 17.01
N LEU A 140 -10.13 2.35 16.02
CA LEU A 140 -9.75 3.34 15.02
C LEU A 140 -10.74 3.26 13.84
N GLY A 141 -11.97 3.74 14.06
CA GLY A 141 -13.10 3.52 13.13
C GLY A 141 -12.94 4.12 11.73
N ALA A 142 -11.99 5.02 11.52
CA ALA A 142 -11.67 5.60 10.21
C ALA A 142 -10.45 4.93 9.53
N THR A 143 -9.82 3.95 10.17
CA THR A 143 -8.71 3.20 9.56
C THR A 143 -9.23 2.43 8.37
N ALA A 144 -8.61 2.68 7.23
CA ALA A 144 -8.98 2.10 5.96
C ALA A 144 -7.73 1.64 5.20
N VAL A 145 -7.93 0.73 4.27
CA VAL A 145 -6.90 0.25 3.34
C VAL A 145 -7.33 0.52 1.91
N THR A 146 -6.36 0.59 1.01
CA THR A 146 -6.60 0.72 -0.43
C THR A 146 -5.92 -0.41 -1.16
N ARG A 147 -6.69 -1.10 -2.00
CA ARG A 147 -6.28 -2.28 -2.77
C ARG A 147 -6.27 -1.91 -4.25
N THR A 148 -5.16 -1.36 -4.72
CA THR A 148 -4.94 -0.99 -6.13
C THR A 148 -3.43 -1.01 -6.39
N VAL A 149 -3.03 -1.13 -7.66
CA VAL A 149 -1.62 -0.98 -8.04
C VAL A 149 -1.12 0.40 -7.65
N GLY A 150 -0.09 0.46 -6.80
CA GLY A 150 0.43 1.69 -6.19
C GLY A 150 -0.11 1.99 -4.79
N GLY A 151 -1.11 1.24 -4.31
CA GLY A 151 -1.70 1.39 -2.98
C GLY A 151 -2.21 2.80 -2.71
N MET A 152 -1.98 3.31 -1.50
CA MET A 152 -2.40 4.68 -1.12
C MET A 152 -1.63 5.80 -1.85
N ALA A 153 -0.48 5.50 -2.47
CA ALA A 153 0.25 6.51 -3.25
C ALA A 153 -0.52 6.96 -4.51
N THR A 154 -1.59 6.26 -4.88
CA THR A 154 -2.49 6.67 -5.96
C THR A 154 -3.33 7.90 -5.63
N HIS A 155 -3.49 8.24 -4.33
CA HIS A 155 -4.40 9.31 -3.90
C HIS A 155 -3.95 10.10 -2.65
N TRP A 156 -2.78 9.78 -2.07
CA TRP A 156 -2.18 10.55 -0.99
C TRP A 156 -1.92 12.03 -1.32
N THR A 157 -1.63 12.84 -0.32
CA THR A 157 -1.40 14.28 -0.48
C THR A 157 0.03 14.66 -0.85
N CYS A 158 0.92 13.66 -0.98
CA CYS A 158 2.34 13.83 -1.31
C CYS A 158 3.15 14.64 -0.29
N SER A 159 2.70 14.75 0.97
CA SER A 159 3.44 15.44 2.03
C SER A 159 4.62 14.59 2.51
N CYS A 160 5.84 15.13 2.40
CA CYS A 160 7.08 14.43 2.75
C CYS A 160 7.98 15.28 3.66
N PRO A 161 7.52 15.63 4.87
CA PRO A 161 8.34 16.35 5.84
C PRO A 161 9.49 15.48 6.35
N MET A 162 10.59 16.13 6.70
CA MET A 162 11.66 15.48 7.47
C MET A 162 11.21 15.37 8.93
N PRO A 163 11.37 14.21 9.57
CA PRO A 163 11.03 14.05 10.99
C PRO A 163 11.84 15.02 11.86
N HIS A 164 11.18 15.61 12.85
CA HIS A 164 11.83 16.49 13.82
C HIS A 164 12.80 15.69 14.70
N GLU A 165 13.77 16.35 15.35
CA GLU A 165 14.76 15.66 16.20
C GLU A 165 14.10 14.82 17.31
N GLU A 166 13.01 15.32 17.89
CA GLU A 166 12.22 14.63 18.92
C GLU A 166 11.62 13.30 18.42
N GLU A 167 11.17 13.24 17.17
CA GLU A 167 10.63 12.02 16.56
C GLU A 167 11.74 10.99 16.24
N ARG A 168 13.00 11.42 16.27
CA ARG A 168 14.17 10.61 15.92
C ARG A 168 14.93 10.07 17.12
N VAL A 169 14.60 10.51 18.35
CA VAL A 169 15.36 10.17 19.58
C VAL A 169 15.46 8.67 19.80
N ASN A 170 14.36 7.94 19.57
CA ASN A 170 14.28 6.48 19.80
C ASN A 170 14.44 5.68 18.50
N ASN A 171 15.00 6.26 17.44
CA ASN A 171 15.17 5.54 16.19
C ASN A 171 16.34 4.54 16.30
N PRO A 172 16.14 3.26 15.97
CA PRO A 172 17.21 2.25 16.04
C PRO A 172 18.33 2.48 15.02
N ILE A 173 18.09 3.28 13.97
CA ILE A 173 19.07 3.59 12.95
C ILE A 173 19.96 4.76 13.43
N PRO A 174 21.30 4.64 13.35
CA PRO A 174 22.22 5.73 13.69
C PRO A 174 21.89 7.03 12.94
N ARG A 175 22.00 8.18 13.62
CA ARG A 175 21.54 9.48 13.09
C ARG A 175 22.10 9.81 11.68
N ASN A 176 23.40 9.63 11.49
CA ASN A 176 24.07 9.91 10.21
C ASN A 176 23.56 9.00 9.07
N GLU A 177 23.29 7.73 9.38
CA GLU A 177 22.73 6.79 8.43
C GLU A 177 21.29 7.16 8.09
N LEU A 178 20.48 7.48 9.11
CA LEU A 178 19.10 7.94 8.94
C LEU A 178 19.01 9.19 8.06
N ASP A 179 19.88 10.19 8.25
CA ASP A 179 19.90 11.39 7.40
C ASP A 179 20.19 11.04 5.93
N SER A 180 21.16 10.15 5.68
CA SER A 180 21.47 9.67 4.33
C SER A 180 20.30 8.91 3.69
N LEU A 181 19.61 8.07 4.47
CA LEU A 181 18.43 7.33 4.00
C LEU A 181 17.25 8.25 3.68
N LEU A 182 17.00 9.25 4.52
CA LEU A 182 15.93 10.23 4.30
C LEU A 182 16.19 11.09 3.06
N GLU A 183 17.44 11.54 2.83
CA GLU A 183 17.79 12.27 1.61
C GLU A 183 17.68 11.39 0.35
N LYS A 184 18.05 10.10 0.43
CA LYS A 184 17.80 9.15 -0.66
C LYS A 184 16.31 8.97 -0.93
N ALA A 185 15.49 8.83 0.12
CA ALA A 185 14.04 8.70 0.00
C ALA A 185 13.41 9.95 -0.64
N LYS A 186 13.89 11.14 -0.27
CA LYS A 186 13.50 12.42 -0.87
C LYS A 186 13.74 12.44 -2.38
N GLY A 187 14.89 11.92 -2.83
CA GLY A 187 15.22 11.78 -4.24
C GLY A 187 14.34 10.76 -4.98
N LEU A 188 14.00 9.64 -4.33
CA LEU A 188 13.12 8.62 -4.91
C LEU A 188 11.68 9.12 -5.11
N LEU A 189 11.18 9.89 -4.15
CA LEU A 189 9.83 10.46 -4.16
C LEU A 189 9.72 11.78 -4.95
N ASN A 190 10.84 12.28 -5.50
CA ASN A 190 10.93 13.55 -6.23
C ASN A 190 10.34 14.71 -5.42
N VAL A 191 10.82 14.89 -4.19
CA VAL A 191 10.28 15.88 -3.25
C VAL A 191 10.89 17.25 -3.49
N HIS A 192 10.01 18.25 -3.57
CA HIS A 192 10.32 19.65 -3.82
C HIS A 192 9.63 20.54 -2.77
N SER A 193 10.26 21.66 -2.40
CA SER A 193 9.69 22.64 -1.46
C SER A 193 9.30 23.97 -2.11
N ASP A 194 9.60 24.13 -3.40
CA ASP A 194 9.51 25.38 -4.15
C ASP A 194 8.30 25.45 -5.11
N GLN A 195 7.58 24.34 -5.27
CA GLN A 195 6.56 24.19 -6.32
C GLN A 195 5.39 25.17 -6.21
N TYR A 196 5.13 25.73 -5.03
CA TYR A 196 4.06 26.69 -4.78
C TYR A 196 4.58 28.10 -4.44
N ASN A 197 5.86 28.39 -4.71
CA ASN A 197 6.42 29.71 -4.44
C ASN A 197 5.75 30.84 -5.21
N ASP A 198 5.27 30.59 -6.44
CA ASP A 198 4.58 31.60 -7.26
C ASP A 198 3.10 31.83 -6.84
N SER A 199 2.58 31.05 -5.88
CA SER A 199 1.19 31.18 -5.43
C SER A 199 1.04 32.37 -4.48
N ILE A 200 0.30 33.40 -4.90
CA ILE A 200 -0.02 34.57 -4.07
C ILE A 200 -0.62 34.14 -2.72
N ARG A 201 -1.55 33.17 -2.73
CA ARG A 201 -2.18 32.66 -1.50
C ARG A 201 -1.16 32.03 -0.55
N ASN A 202 -0.20 31.27 -1.09
CA ASN A 202 0.85 30.65 -0.28
C ASN A 202 1.76 31.72 0.34
N GLN A 203 2.19 32.70 -0.48
CA GLN A 203 3.05 33.80 -0.02
C GLN A 203 2.38 34.62 1.09
N VAL A 204 1.11 35.00 0.92
CA VAL A 204 0.37 35.80 1.91
C VAL A 204 0.23 35.07 3.25
N VAL A 205 -0.18 33.79 3.21
CA VAL A 205 -0.33 32.98 4.44
C VAL A 205 1.02 32.77 5.12
N ARG A 206 2.06 32.42 4.35
CA ARG A 206 3.42 32.20 4.87
C ARG A 206 3.98 33.46 5.53
N ALA A 207 3.88 34.61 4.86
CA ALA A 207 4.39 35.88 5.37
C ALA A 207 3.67 36.32 6.66
N GLU A 208 2.35 36.21 6.71
CA GLU A 208 1.58 36.60 7.90
C GLU A 208 1.86 35.68 9.09
N LEU A 209 1.99 34.36 8.87
CA LEU A 209 2.34 33.42 9.92
C LEU A 209 3.78 33.66 10.43
N GLN A 210 4.75 33.90 9.53
CA GLN A 210 6.13 34.21 9.92
C GLN A 210 6.22 35.50 10.73
N LYS A 211 5.43 36.52 10.37
CA LYS A 211 5.35 37.78 11.12
C LYS A 211 4.79 37.59 12.53
N ARG A 212 3.72 36.80 12.67
CA ARG A 212 3.07 36.56 13.98
C ARG A 212 3.82 35.59 14.87
N PHE A 213 4.53 34.63 14.28
CA PHE A 213 5.19 33.54 15.00
C PHE A 213 6.66 33.35 14.57
N PRO A 214 7.53 34.35 14.79
CA PRO A 214 8.90 34.34 14.28
C PRO A 214 9.76 33.18 14.82
N ARG A 215 9.43 32.65 15.99
CA ARG A 215 10.18 31.55 16.65
C ARG A 215 9.75 30.15 16.21
N ARG A 216 8.72 30.00 15.36
CA ARG A 216 8.13 28.70 15.00
C ARG A 216 8.70 28.07 13.73
N GLY A 217 9.60 28.77 13.02
CA GLY A 217 10.30 28.21 11.85
C GLY A 217 9.35 27.83 10.70
N ILE A 218 8.37 28.69 10.38
CA ILE A 218 7.38 28.42 9.34
C ILE A 218 8.04 28.41 7.96
N THR A 219 7.93 27.29 7.26
CA THR A 219 8.47 27.04 5.92
C THR A 219 7.40 26.45 4.99
N ASP A 220 7.73 26.35 3.70
CA ASP A 220 6.88 25.63 2.75
C ASP A 220 6.89 24.13 3.01
N LEU A 221 5.73 23.50 2.79
CA LEU A 221 5.58 22.07 2.94
C LEU A 221 6.37 21.36 1.82
N PRO A 222 7.33 20.46 2.15
CA PRO A 222 7.97 19.61 1.17
C PRO A 222 6.96 18.61 0.59
N LEU A 223 6.82 18.61 -0.73
CA LEU A 223 5.83 17.84 -1.47
C LEU A 223 6.49 17.01 -2.58
N GLY A 224 6.10 15.74 -2.70
CA GLY A 224 6.35 14.90 -3.87
C GLY A 224 5.51 15.34 -5.07
N VAL A 225 5.85 16.48 -5.65
CA VAL A 225 5.10 17.10 -6.75
C VAL A 225 6.07 17.81 -7.68
N GLU A 226 5.86 17.70 -8.98
CA GLU A 226 6.61 18.47 -9.98
C GLU A 226 5.65 19.32 -10.81
N ARG A 227 5.85 20.63 -10.82
CA ARG A 227 5.08 21.54 -11.68
C ARG A 227 5.43 21.30 -13.13
N ARG A 228 4.40 21.16 -13.97
CA ARG A 228 4.55 20.88 -15.38
C ARG A 228 5.23 22.04 -16.12
N LYS A 229 6.20 21.71 -16.99
CA LYS A 229 6.94 22.69 -17.80
C LYS A 229 6.11 23.22 -18.98
N ASP A 230 5.25 22.38 -19.55
CA ASP A 230 4.38 22.70 -20.67
C ASP A 230 3.18 23.56 -20.25
N ASN A 231 2.59 23.26 -19.08
CA ASN A 231 1.52 24.07 -18.52
C ASN A 231 1.66 24.21 -17.01
N LYS A 232 2.14 25.38 -16.58
CA LYS A 232 2.36 25.72 -15.17
C LYS A 232 1.08 25.73 -14.33
N CYS A 233 -0.13 25.73 -14.90
CA CYS A 233 -1.38 25.59 -14.15
C CYS A 233 -1.57 24.18 -13.58
N TYR A 234 -0.87 23.18 -14.13
CA TYR A 234 -0.95 21.79 -13.70
C TYR A 234 0.33 21.36 -12.99
N VAL A 235 0.18 20.35 -12.15
CA VAL A 235 1.26 19.71 -11.42
C VAL A 235 1.13 18.19 -11.56
N THR A 236 2.26 17.50 -11.58
CA THR A 236 2.34 16.05 -11.55
C THR A 236 2.62 15.64 -10.12
N TRP A 237 1.68 14.93 -9.51
CA TRP A 237 1.79 14.35 -8.17
C TRP A 237 2.53 13.03 -8.23
N THR A 238 3.45 12.81 -7.28
CA THR A 238 4.22 11.57 -7.15
C THR A 238 3.29 10.41 -6.81
N GLY A 239 3.34 9.33 -7.59
CA GLY A 239 2.75 8.03 -7.25
C GLY A 239 3.82 6.97 -7.05
N ALA A 240 3.41 5.70 -7.00
CA ALA A 240 4.34 4.57 -7.04
C ALA A 240 5.07 4.49 -8.40
N ASP A 241 4.44 5.00 -9.46
CA ASP A 241 5.03 5.18 -10.80
C ASP A 241 6.34 5.97 -10.78
N THR A 242 6.39 7.02 -9.97
CA THR A 242 7.56 7.91 -9.84
C THR A 242 8.73 7.21 -9.16
N VAL A 243 8.43 6.27 -8.26
CA VAL A 243 9.43 5.45 -7.59
C VAL A 243 9.91 4.36 -8.54
N LEU A 244 9.01 3.60 -9.18
CA LEU A 244 9.35 2.50 -10.08
C LEU A 244 10.03 2.95 -11.38
N LYS A 245 9.66 4.11 -11.95
CA LYS A 245 10.19 4.63 -13.22
C LYS A 245 10.29 3.55 -14.31
N ASP A 246 11.47 3.34 -14.87
CA ASP A 246 11.72 2.38 -15.95
C ASP A 246 11.85 0.93 -15.45
N THR A 247 11.87 0.67 -14.13
CA THR A 247 11.85 -0.69 -13.57
C THR A 247 10.64 -1.48 -14.05
N VAL A 248 9.50 -0.82 -14.30
CA VAL A 248 8.29 -1.46 -14.84
C VAL A 248 8.51 -2.08 -16.23
N LYS A 249 9.45 -1.54 -17.01
CA LYS A 249 9.77 -2.01 -18.37
C LYS A 249 10.90 -3.02 -18.39
N ASP A 250 11.58 -3.26 -17.26
CA ASP A 250 12.69 -4.20 -17.19
C ASP A 250 12.16 -5.64 -17.32
N PRO A 251 12.69 -6.48 -18.23
CA PRO A 251 12.22 -7.85 -18.42
C PRO A 251 12.42 -8.74 -17.17
N ARG A 252 13.28 -8.33 -16.22
CA ARG A 252 13.51 -9.05 -14.96
C ARG A 252 12.46 -8.72 -13.90
N PHE A 253 11.64 -7.70 -14.13
CA PHE A 253 10.56 -7.30 -13.23
C PHE A 253 9.22 -7.80 -13.75
N ARG A 254 8.46 -8.44 -12.88
CA ARG A 254 7.10 -8.88 -13.18
C ARG A 254 6.13 -8.45 -12.09
N LEU A 255 5.06 -7.78 -12.50
CA LEU A 255 3.95 -7.40 -11.63
C LEU A 255 2.75 -8.31 -11.91
N LEU A 256 2.27 -8.99 -10.86
CA LEU A 256 1.05 -9.77 -10.86
C LEU A 256 -0.06 -8.93 -10.21
N THR A 257 -0.97 -8.41 -11.02
CA THR A 257 -2.14 -7.67 -10.54
C THR A 257 -3.28 -8.61 -10.17
N GLU A 258 -4.26 -8.14 -9.40
CA GLU A 258 -5.42 -8.95 -9.00
C GLU A 258 -5.03 -10.29 -8.36
N THR A 259 -3.89 -10.30 -7.67
CA THR A 259 -3.26 -11.50 -7.12
C THR A 259 -3.11 -11.35 -5.61
N ARG A 260 -3.90 -12.12 -4.86
CA ARG A 260 -3.86 -12.12 -3.40
C ARG A 260 -2.76 -13.03 -2.88
N VAL A 261 -1.78 -12.48 -2.19
CA VAL A 261 -0.86 -13.28 -1.37
C VAL A 261 -1.64 -13.78 -0.14
N THR A 262 -1.70 -15.10 0.02
CA THR A 262 -2.55 -15.75 1.05
C THR A 262 -1.71 -16.25 2.23
N LYS A 263 -0.50 -16.74 1.96
CA LYS A 263 0.38 -17.29 3.00
C LYS A 263 1.84 -17.25 2.58
N LEU A 264 2.74 -17.00 3.54
CA LEU A 264 4.16 -17.35 3.41
C LEU A 264 4.39 -18.68 4.11
N MET A 265 5.12 -19.58 3.45
CA MET A 265 5.53 -20.86 3.99
C MET A 265 6.96 -20.75 4.46
N LEU A 266 7.16 -21.00 5.75
CA LEU A 266 8.47 -21.05 6.38
C LEU A 266 9.03 -22.48 6.29
N ASN A 267 10.36 -22.59 6.35
CA ASN A 267 11.05 -23.86 6.48
C ASN A 267 10.77 -24.48 7.85
N ASP A 268 10.69 -25.81 7.90
CA ASP A 268 10.55 -26.56 9.16
C ASP A 268 11.91 -26.78 9.87
N LEU A 269 13.01 -26.26 9.28
CA LEU A 269 14.36 -26.28 9.85
C LEU A 269 14.58 -25.11 10.82
N PRO A 270 15.51 -25.22 11.79
CA PRO A 270 15.81 -24.12 12.72
C PRO A 270 16.35 -22.90 11.96
N GLY A 271 15.57 -21.83 11.98
CA GLY A 271 15.73 -20.63 11.16
C GLY A 271 14.47 -20.46 10.32
N ASP A 272 13.59 -19.55 10.74
CA ASP A 272 12.29 -19.26 10.10
C ASP A 272 12.46 -18.64 8.69
N GLU A 273 13.06 -19.37 7.76
CA GLU A 273 13.31 -18.92 6.40
C GLU A 273 12.07 -19.15 5.53
N ALA A 274 11.58 -18.08 4.90
CA ALA A 274 10.46 -18.18 3.97
C ALA A 274 10.89 -18.81 2.64
N ILE A 275 10.39 -20.02 2.35
CA ILE A 275 10.74 -20.79 1.15
C ILE A 275 9.84 -20.42 -0.03
N CYS A 276 8.55 -20.21 0.22
CA CYS A 276 7.59 -19.90 -0.83
C CYS A 276 6.40 -19.07 -0.35
N ALA A 277 5.74 -18.40 -1.29
CA ALA A 277 4.49 -17.70 -1.09
C ALA A 277 3.36 -18.37 -1.86
N LEU A 278 2.24 -18.64 -1.18
CA LEU A 278 1.00 -19.06 -1.81
C LEU A 278 0.24 -17.81 -2.26
N VAL A 279 0.07 -17.65 -3.56
CA VAL A 279 -0.69 -16.56 -4.17
C VAL A 279 -1.94 -17.10 -4.85
N ARG A 280 -3.00 -16.31 -4.86
CA ARG A 280 -4.25 -16.63 -5.57
C ARG A 280 -4.50 -15.57 -6.62
N ASP A 281 -4.54 -15.98 -7.88
CA ASP A 281 -5.04 -15.18 -8.99
C ASP A 281 -6.56 -15.04 -8.84
N LEU A 282 -7.03 -13.83 -8.56
CA LEU A 282 -8.45 -13.56 -8.34
C LEU A 282 -9.26 -13.56 -9.64
N ARG A 283 -8.61 -13.35 -10.79
CA ARG A 283 -9.28 -13.32 -12.11
C ARG A 283 -9.68 -14.72 -12.56
N ASN A 284 -8.79 -15.69 -12.31
CA ASN A 284 -8.98 -17.08 -12.75
C ASN A 284 -9.37 -18.03 -11.60
N ASP A 285 -9.39 -17.53 -10.36
CA ASP A 285 -9.62 -18.30 -9.13
C ASP A 285 -8.65 -19.48 -8.95
N ARG A 286 -7.38 -19.26 -9.33
CA ARG A 286 -6.31 -20.27 -9.31
C ARG A 286 -5.27 -19.95 -8.23
N ASP A 287 -4.85 -20.96 -7.51
CA ASP A 287 -3.75 -20.87 -6.56
C ASP A 287 -2.43 -21.20 -7.27
N VAL A 288 -1.42 -20.34 -7.08
CA VAL A 288 -0.08 -20.44 -7.66
C VAL A 288 0.95 -20.34 -6.55
N ILE A 289 2.03 -21.10 -6.65
CA ILE A 289 3.13 -21.07 -5.69
C ILE A 289 4.24 -20.20 -6.26
N VAL A 290 4.71 -19.23 -5.50
CA VAL A 290 5.90 -18.44 -5.85
C VAL A 290 7.06 -18.92 -4.99
N VAL A 291 8.06 -19.53 -5.62
CA VAL A 291 9.31 -19.91 -4.98
C VAL A 291 10.30 -18.76 -5.19
N ALA A 292 10.81 -18.22 -4.10
CA ALA A 292 11.77 -17.13 -4.12
C ALA A 292 12.91 -17.39 -3.13
N LYS A 293 14.11 -16.89 -3.45
CA LYS A 293 15.24 -16.93 -2.50
C LYS A 293 15.00 -16.01 -1.31
N VAL A 294 14.25 -14.92 -1.52
CA VAL A 294 13.82 -13.99 -0.47
C VAL A 294 12.36 -13.62 -0.70
N CYS A 295 11.52 -13.80 0.32
CA CYS A 295 10.14 -13.30 0.35
C CYS A 295 10.05 -12.10 1.29
N HIS A 296 9.57 -10.95 0.80
CA HIS A 296 9.33 -9.77 1.62
C HIS A 296 7.83 -9.43 1.66
N SER A 297 7.30 -9.22 2.88
CA SER A 297 5.95 -8.71 3.08
C SER A 297 5.92 -7.71 4.23
N LEU A 298 5.42 -6.50 3.98
CA LEU A 298 5.31 -5.47 5.03
C LEU A 298 4.04 -5.64 5.89
N ASN A 299 2.99 -6.31 5.37
CA ASN A 299 1.66 -6.31 5.99
C ASN A 299 1.01 -7.71 6.16
N MET A 300 1.64 -8.81 5.73
CA MET A 300 0.99 -10.13 5.84
C MET A 300 1.06 -10.74 7.25
N LEU A 301 2.03 -10.37 8.07
CA LEU A 301 2.22 -10.93 9.40
C LEU A 301 1.07 -10.60 10.39
N HIS A 302 0.26 -9.58 10.11
CA HIS A 302 -0.85 -9.17 10.99
C HIS A 302 -2.25 -9.32 10.38
N MET A 303 -2.37 -9.79 9.15
CA MET A 303 -3.65 -9.93 8.43
C MET A 303 -4.07 -11.40 8.21
N ILE A 304 -3.34 -12.35 8.81
CA ILE A 304 -3.69 -13.77 8.84
C ILE A 304 -4.23 -14.07 10.24
N PRO A 305 -5.50 -14.50 10.40
CA PRO A 305 -6.11 -14.72 11.72
C PRO A 305 -5.52 -15.90 12.53
N ASP A 306 -4.53 -16.63 12.00
CA ASP A 306 -4.00 -17.87 12.60
C ASP A 306 -2.50 -17.83 12.96
N LEU A 307 -1.88 -16.66 13.09
CA LEU A 307 -0.55 -16.58 13.71
C LEU A 307 -0.71 -16.30 15.20
N PRO A 308 -0.22 -17.18 16.10
CA PRO A 308 -0.24 -16.91 17.53
C PRO A 308 0.54 -15.63 17.78
N THR A 309 -0.14 -14.62 18.32
CA THR A 309 0.47 -13.41 18.85
C THR A 309 1.40 -13.79 20.00
N GLY A 310 2.65 -14.02 19.66
CA GLY A 310 3.73 -14.26 20.61
C GLY A 310 5.00 -13.62 20.07
N TYR A 311 5.65 -12.87 20.95
CA TYR A 311 6.98 -12.27 20.80
C TYR A 311 7.02 -10.88 20.17
N VAL A 312 6.76 -9.90 21.04
CA VAL A 312 7.55 -8.66 21.13
C VAL A 312 8.94 -9.01 21.63
#